data_AF-A0A2P2M575-F1
#
_entry.id   AF-A0A2P2M575-F1
#
_cell.length_a   1.000
_cell.length_b   1.000
_cell.length_c   1.000
_cell.angle_alpha   90.00
_cell.angle_beta   90.00
_cell.angle_gamma   90.00
#
_symmetry.space_group_name_H-M   'P 1'
#
loop_
_entity.id
_entity.type
_entity.pdbx_description
1 polymer ?
#
loop_
_entity_poly.entity_id
_entity_poly.type
_entity_poly.pdbx_seq_one_letter_code
_entity_poly.pdbx_strand_id
1 'polypeptide(L)'
;MFTSYAMSIARDCTLLVLLLVWLCWSSLIVRAQPITHPEEVKALQDIKSSLVDINKNLSNWNRGDPCTSNWTGVLCFNQTLDDGYLHVREL
;
A
#
# COMPACT_ATOMS: atom_id res chain seq x y z
N MET A 1 39.75 -6.80 -34.68
CA MET A 1 38.26 -6.77 -34.76
C MET A 1 37.61 -7.76 -33.80
N PHE A 2 37.98 -9.05 -33.76
CA PHE A 2 37.38 -10.03 -32.84
C PHE A 2 37.53 -9.71 -31.34
N THR A 3 38.66 -9.13 -30.94
CA THR A 3 38.93 -8.74 -29.54
C THR A 3 38.08 -7.56 -29.05
N SER A 4 37.73 -6.63 -29.95
CA SER A 4 36.86 -5.48 -29.64
C SER A 4 35.39 -5.87 -29.55
N TYR A 5 34.93 -6.86 -30.32
CA TYR A 5 33.56 -7.40 -30.20
C TYR A 5 33.36 -8.17 -28.89
N ALA A 6 34.32 -9.00 -28.47
CA ALA A 6 34.26 -9.72 -27.20
C ALA A 6 34.27 -8.78 -25.98
N MET A 7 35.06 -7.69 -26.04
CA MET A 7 35.10 -6.65 -24.99
C MET A 7 33.79 -5.85 -24.91
N SER A 8 33.11 -5.63 -26.05
CA SER A 8 31.79 -4.97 -26.08
C SER A 8 30.73 -5.87 -25.46
N ILE A 9 30.67 -7.15 -25.87
CA ILE A 9 29.74 -8.14 -25.30
C ILE A 9 29.96 -8.30 -23.78
N ALA A 10 31.20 -8.33 -23.31
CA ALA A 10 31.52 -8.39 -21.89
C ALA A 10 31.06 -7.14 -21.12
N ARG A 11 31.19 -5.94 -21.71
CA ARG A 11 30.68 -4.68 -21.15
C ARG A 11 29.16 -4.62 -21.15
N ASP A 12 28.51 -5.10 -22.20
CA ASP A 12 27.05 -5.14 -22.30
C ASP A 12 26.47 -6.15 -21.29
N CYS A 13 27.14 -7.29 -21.09
CA CYS A 13 26.79 -8.26 -20.03
C CYS A 13 26.98 -7.69 -18.61
N THR A 14 28.06 -6.95 -18.34
CA THR A 14 28.25 -6.35 -17.02
C THR A 14 27.23 -5.24 -16.75
N LEU A 15 26.91 -4.42 -17.75
CA LEU A 15 25.85 -3.41 -17.64
C LEU A 15 24.47 -4.04 -17.40
N LEU A 16 24.15 -5.13 -18.10
CA LEU A 16 22.90 -5.88 -17.89
C LEU A 16 22.81 -6.46 -16.48
N VAL A 17 23.88 -7.07 -15.97
CA VAL A 17 23.93 -7.62 -14.61
C VAL A 17 23.78 -6.51 -13.56
N LEU A 18 24.44 -5.37 -13.74
CA LEU A 18 24.31 -4.22 -12.84
C LEU A 18 22.89 -3.65 -12.82
N LEU A 19 22.23 -3.55 -13.98
CA LEU A 19 20.83 -3.13 -14.09
C LEU A 19 19.89 -4.10 -13.37
N LEU A 20 20.07 -5.41 -13.54
CA LEU A 20 19.25 -6.42 -12.87
C LEU A 20 19.44 -6.37 -11.35
N VAL A 21 20.68 -6.24 -10.86
CA VAL A 21 20.97 -6.08 -9.42
C VAL A 21 20.33 -4.82 -8.86
N TRP A 22 20.40 -3.69 -9.58
CA TRP A 22 19.76 -2.43 -9.19
C TRP A 22 18.23 -2.56 -9.10
N LEU A 23 17.60 -3.16 -10.12
CA LEU A 23 16.15 -3.38 -10.13
C LEU A 23 15.72 -4.30 -8.98
N CYS A 24 16.45 -5.39 -8.75
CA CYS A 24 16.20 -6.30 -7.63
C CYS A 24 16.31 -5.56 -6.28
N TRP A 25 17.35 -4.75 -6.05
CA TRP A 25 17.46 -3.96 -4.82
C TRP A 25 16.35 -2.93 -4.66
N SER A 26 15.93 -2.28 -5.73
CA SER A 26 14.83 -1.31 -5.67
C SER A 26 13.49 -1.96 -5.29
N SER A 27 13.26 -3.21 -5.71
CA SER A 27 12.04 -3.96 -5.37
C SER A 27 11.95 -4.39 -3.90
N LEU A 28 13.08 -4.47 -3.20
CA LEU A 28 13.11 -4.81 -1.77
C LEU A 28 12.65 -3.66 -0.85
N ILE A 29 12.43 -2.46 -1.39
CA ILE A 29 12.02 -1.27 -0.61
C ILE A 29 10.51 -1.00 -0.71
N VAL A 30 9.70 -1.99 -1.12
CA VAL A 30 8.23 -1.87 -1.00
C VAL A 30 7.85 -2.03 0.47
N ARG A 31 7.75 -0.91 1.19
CA ARG A 31 7.18 -0.87 2.53
C ARG A 31 5.67 -1.05 2.41
N ALA A 32 5.15 -2.16 2.93
CA ALA A 32 3.71 -2.32 3.10
C ALA A 32 3.19 -1.20 4.03
N GLN A 33 2.15 -0.48 3.59
CA GLN A 33 1.47 0.48 4.45
C GLN A 33 0.65 -0.32 5.49
N PRO A 34 0.59 0.12 6.76
CA PRO A 34 -0.29 -0.48 7.75
C PRO A 34 -1.75 -0.46 7.26
N ILE A 35 -2.50 -1.52 7.55
CA ILE A 35 -3.92 -1.65 7.17
C ILE A 35 -4.79 -1.72 8.41
N THR A 36 -6.05 -1.30 8.28
CA THR A 36 -7.06 -1.35 9.34
C THR A 36 -7.47 -2.79 9.60
N HIS A 37 -7.78 -3.12 10.85
CA HIS A 37 -8.20 -4.47 11.23
C HIS A 37 -9.42 -4.90 10.40
N PRO A 38 -9.41 -6.09 9.76
CA PRO A 38 -10.42 -6.48 8.78
C PRO A 38 -11.84 -6.54 9.35
N GLU A 39 -11.98 -6.88 10.63
CA GLU A 39 -13.29 -6.87 11.30
C GLU A 39 -13.86 -5.45 11.48
N GLU A 40 -13.01 -4.46 11.74
CA GLU A 40 -13.44 -3.06 11.84
C GLU A 40 -13.83 -2.50 10.47
N VAL A 41 -13.06 -2.84 9.43
CA VAL A 41 -13.41 -2.49 8.04
C VAL A 41 -14.79 -3.04 7.68
N LYS A 42 -15.04 -4.32 8.01
CA LYS A 42 -16.33 -4.96 7.77
C LYS A 42 -17.44 -4.28 8.57
N ALA A 43 -17.23 -4.00 9.85
CA ALA A 43 -18.21 -3.32 10.69
C ALA A 43 -18.59 -1.93 10.13
N LEU A 44 -17.62 -1.14 9.65
CA LEU A 44 -17.89 0.16 9.02
C LEU A 44 -18.67 0.03 7.71
N GLN A 45 -18.38 -0.99 6.90
CA GLN A 45 -19.14 -1.28 5.69
C GLN A 45 -20.58 -1.69 6.00
N ASP A 46 -20.77 -2.50 7.04
CA ASP A 46 -22.08 -2.92 7.52
C ASP A 46 -22.89 -1.70 8.01
N ILE A 47 -22.28 -0.80 8.80
CA ILE A 47 -22.88 0.47 9.22
C ILE A 47 -23.30 1.30 8.01
N LYS A 48 -22.40 1.53 7.04
CA LYS A 48 -22.73 2.28 5.81
C LYS A 48 -23.94 1.66 5.09
N SER A 49 -23.96 0.34 4.95
CA SER A 49 -25.04 -0.36 4.24
C SER A 49 -26.40 -0.25 4.94
N SER A 50 -26.38 -0.07 6.26
CA SER A 50 -27.59 0.07 7.08
C SER A 50 -28.18 1.50 7.06
N LEU A 51 -27.42 2.49 6.61
CA LEU A 51 -27.80 3.90 6.66
C LEU A 51 -28.24 4.43 5.29
N VAL A 52 -29.37 5.15 5.27
CA VAL A 52 -29.79 5.91 4.08
C VAL A 52 -29.07 7.27 4.07
N ASP A 53 -27.97 7.34 3.32
CA ASP A 53 -27.12 8.52 3.24
C ASP A 53 -27.56 9.52 2.15
N ILE A 54 -28.68 10.22 2.40
CA ILE A 54 -29.26 11.22 1.46
C ILE A 54 -28.25 12.33 1.15
N ASN A 55 -27.49 12.76 2.15
CA ASN A 55 -26.55 13.88 2.04
C ASN A 55 -25.17 13.47 1.53
N LYS A 56 -24.93 12.18 1.25
CA LYS A 56 -23.67 11.63 0.75
C LYS A 56 -22.48 11.88 1.69
N ASN A 57 -22.74 11.97 3.00
CA ASN A 57 -21.70 12.20 4.02
C ASN A 57 -20.74 11.00 4.14
N LEU A 58 -21.21 9.79 3.82
CA LEU A 58 -20.46 8.52 3.86
C LEU A 58 -19.99 8.10 2.46
N SER A 59 -19.98 9.02 1.50
CA SER A 59 -19.66 8.73 0.09
C SER A 59 -18.23 8.25 -0.13
N ASN A 60 -17.29 8.55 0.77
CA ASN A 60 -15.92 8.04 0.74
C ASN A 60 -15.71 6.73 1.53
N TRP A 61 -16.74 6.21 2.23
CA TRP A 61 -16.69 4.94 2.99
C TRP A 61 -16.70 3.70 2.08
N ASN A 62 -15.88 3.70 1.05
CA ASN A 62 -15.63 2.63 0.08
C ASN A 62 -14.35 2.90 -0.73
N ARG A 63 -13.58 3.93 -0.36
CA ARG A 63 -12.37 4.35 -1.06
C ARG A 63 -11.18 3.96 -0.20
N GLY A 64 -10.49 2.90 -0.61
CA GLY A 64 -9.31 2.41 0.10
C GLY A 64 -9.60 1.95 1.52
N ASP A 65 -8.54 1.97 2.33
CA ASP A 65 -8.58 1.55 3.73
C ASP A 65 -9.01 2.72 4.65
N PRO A 66 -9.89 2.49 5.66
CA PRO A 66 -10.51 3.56 6.45
C PRO A 66 -9.52 4.51 7.14
N CYS A 67 -8.47 3.95 7.76
CA CYS A 67 -7.49 4.72 8.53
C CYS A 67 -6.45 5.43 7.67
N THR A 68 -6.23 4.97 6.43
CA THR A 68 -5.24 5.56 5.52
C THR A 68 -5.84 6.44 4.42
N SER A 69 -7.15 6.32 4.16
CA SER A 69 -7.84 7.01 3.06
C SER A 69 -8.76 8.14 3.54
N ASN A 70 -8.65 8.56 4.81
CA ASN A 70 -9.40 9.66 5.42
C ASN A 70 -10.91 9.54 5.22
N TRP A 71 -11.50 8.44 5.70
CA TRP A 71 -12.94 8.29 5.72
C TRP A 71 -13.58 9.36 6.62
N THR A 72 -14.70 9.94 6.18
CA THR A 72 -15.34 11.04 6.92
C THR A 72 -15.82 10.55 8.29
N GLY A 73 -15.42 11.22 9.37
CA GLY A 73 -15.81 10.87 10.74
C GLY A 73 -14.98 9.74 11.37
N VAL A 74 -14.20 8.98 10.58
CA VAL A 74 -13.38 7.88 11.10
C VAL A 74 -12.05 8.43 11.60
N LEU A 75 -11.80 8.32 12.91
CA LEU A 75 -10.51 8.65 13.51
C LEU A 75 -9.83 7.38 13.98
N CYS A 76 -8.55 7.22 13.64
CA CYS A 76 -7.78 6.03 13.99
C CYS A 76 -6.62 6.35 14.95
N PHE A 77 -6.07 5.31 15.55
CA PHE A 77 -4.79 5.41 16.25
C PHE A 77 -3.66 5.71 15.26
N ASN A 78 -2.66 6.46 15.71
CA ASN A 78 -1.51 6.86 14.89
C ASN A 78 -0.51 5.71 14.66
N GLN A 79 -0.71 4.57 15.30
CA GLN A 79 0.16 3.41 15.25
C GLN A 79 -0.67 2.13 15.23
N THR A 80 -0.06 1.06 14.73
CA THR A 80 -0.63 -0.28 14.86
C THR A 80 -0.62 -0.74 16.32
N LEU A 81 -1.59 -1.56 16.68
CA LEU A 81 -1.60 -2.24 17.99
C LEU A 81 -0.81 -3.57 17.90
N ASP A 82 -0.89 -4.38 18.96
CA ASP A 82 -0.11 -5.62 19.10
C ASP A 82 -0.42 -6.67 18.03
N ASP A 83 -1.57 -6.57 17.37
CA ASP A 83 -1.99 -7.45 16.28
C ASP A 83 -1.44 -7.03 14.89
N GLY A 84 -0.72 -5.91 14.82
CA GLY A 84 -0.13 -5.40 13.59
C GLY A 84 -1.10 -4.62 12.69
N TYR A 85 -2.32 -4.33 13.17
CA TYR A 85 -3.32 -3.57 12.42
C TYR A 85 -3.52 -2.16 12.98
N LEU A 86 -3.96 -1.24 12.14
CA LEU A 86 -4.51 0.04 12.57
C LEU A 86 -5.92 -0.19 13.12
N HIS A 87 -6.28 0.59 14.14
CA HIS A 87 -7.59 0.51 14.77
C HIS A 87 -8.30 1.86 14.76
N VAL A 88 -9.61 1.81 14.55
CA VAL A 88 -10.53 2.93 14.71
C VAL A 88 -10.65 3.27 16.19
N ARG A 89 -10.53 4.56 16.50
CA ARG A 89 -10.68 5.12 17.84
C ARG A 89 -12.05 5.74 18.03
N GLU A 90 -12.52 6.51 17.04
CA GLU A 90 -13.78 7.27 17.09
C GLU A 90 -14.47 7.27 15.72
N LEU A 91 -15.81 7.43 15.74
CA LEU A 91 -16.71 7.51 14.59
C LEU A 91 -17.69 8.67 14.72
#